data_AF-A0A358UYA0-F1
#
_entry.id   AF-A0A358UYA0-F1
#
_cell.length_a   1.000
_cell.length_b   1.000
_cell.length_c   1.000
_cell.angle_alpha   90.00
_cell.angle_beta   90.00
_cell.angle_gamma   90.00
#
_symmetry.space_group_name_H-M   'P 1'
#
loop_
_entity.id
_entity.type
_entity.pdbx_description
1 polymer ?
#
loop_
_entity_poly.entity_id
_entity_poly.type
_entity_poly.pdbx_seq_one_letter_code
_entity_poly.pdbx_strand_id
1 'polypeptide(L)' 'MNIVPHIPKNSRYTIGSRIENKFLDLLESSYLAYFAEKEKEERKISECILVLDTVKFLISIAWEAKLISHSQFEEIAKK' A
#
# COMPACT_ATOMS: atom_id res chain seq x y z
N MET A 1 8.46 2.91 -2.13
CA MET A 1 7.89 1.71 -2.77
C MET A 1 8.02 1.87 -4.28
N ASN A 2 8.95 1.15 -4.93
CA ASN A 2 9.28 1.37 -6.35
C ASN A 2 8.61 0.30 -7.24
N ILE A 3 7.29 0.36 -7.39
CA ILE A 3 6.48 -0.66 -8.11
C ILE A 3 5.89 -0.11 -9.39
N VAL A 4 5.37 1.11 -9.36
CA VAL A 4 4.62 1.70 -10.47
C VAL A 4 5.42 1.81 -11.77
N PRO A 5 6.73 2.06 -11.77
CA PRO A 5 7.53 2.02 -12.99
C PRO A 5 7.51 0.65 -13.69
N HIS A 6 7.30 -0.43 -12.94
CA HIS A 6 7.25 -1.79 -13.46
C HIS A 6 5.86 -2.21 -13.97
N ILE A 7 4.81 -1.50 -13.57
CA ILE A 7 3.45 -1.75 -14.06
C ILE A 7 3.33 -1.25 -15.51
N PRO A 8 2.67 -2.02 -16.42
CA PRO A 8 2.36 -1.58 -17.78
C PRO A 8 1.62 -0.23 -17.82
N LYS A 9 1.92 0.61 -18.81
CA LYS A 9 1.42 2.01 -18.88
C LYS A 9 -0.11 2.12 -18.80
N ASN A 10 -0.84 1.17 -19.39
CA ASN A 10 -2.32 1.10 -19.34
C ASN A 10 -2.86 0.84 -17.92
N SER A 11 -2.12 0.11 -17.09
CA SER A 11 -2.52 -0.23 -15.72
C SER A 11 -1.94 0.72 -14.65
N ARG A 12 -1.02 1.62 -15.03
CA ARG A 12 -0.47 2.64 -14.10
C ARG A 12 -1.53 3.61 -13.61
N TYR A 13 -2.43 4.05 -14.48
CA TYR A 13 -3.49 4.99 -14.10
C TYR A 13 -4.65 4.35 -13.33
N THR A 14 -4.69 3.01 -13.26
CA THR A 14 -5.72 2.25 -12.55
C THR A 14 -5.18 1.70 -11.22
N ILE A 15 -4.64 0.48 -11.24
CA ILE A 15 -4.16 -0.18 -10.02
C ILE A 15 -2.87 0.45 -9.50
N GLY A 16 -1.99 0.94 -10.39
CA GLY A 16 -0.76 1.62 -10.00
C GLY A 16 -1.01 2.87 -9.15
N SER A 17 -1.85 3.78 -9.65
CA SER A 17 -2.22 5.01 -8.94
C SER A 17 -2.95 4.71 -7.64
N ARG A 18 -3.81 3.68 -7.62
CA ARG A 18 -4.55 3.28 -6.41
C ARG A 18 -3.62 2.73 -5.33
N ILE A 19 -2.60 1.96 -5.70
CA ILE A 19 -1.56 1.49 -4.78
C ILE A 19 -0.77 2.68 -4.21
N GLU A 20 -0.30 3.61 -5.06
CA GLU A 20 0.44 4.78 -4.61
C GLU A 20 -0.37 5.67 -3.67
N ASN A 21 -1.62 5.98 -4.05
CA ASN A 21 -2.50 6.80 -3.23
C ASN A 21 -2.77 6.13 -1.87
N LYS A 22 -3.07 4.83 -1.84
CA LYS A 22 -3.30 4.12 -0.57
C LYS A 22 -2.04 4.04 0.30
N PHE A 23 -0.86 3.96 -0.32
CA PHE A 23 0.40 4.03 0.41
C PHE A 23 0.64 5.43 1.01
N LEU A 24 0.31 6.50 0.28
CA LEU A 24 0.36 7.86 0.82
C LEU A 24 -0.64 8.06 1.96
N ASP A 25 -1.87 7.57 1.81
CA ASP A 25 -2.89 7.59 2.87
C ASP A 25 -2.37 6.90 4.15
N LEU A 26 -1.68 5.75 4.01
CA LEU A 26 -1.08 5.04 5.14
C LEU A 26 0.00 5.86 5.85
N LEU A 27 0.86 6.55 5.10
CA LEU A 27 1.91 7.40 5.68
C LEU A 27 1.30 8.57 6.44
N GLU A 28 0.27 9.20 5.88
CA GLU A 28 -0.45 10.28 6.55
C GLU A 28 -1.19 9.78 7.80
N SER A 29 -1.92 8.67 7.71
CA SER A 29 -2.68 8.13 8.83
C SER A 29 -1.76 7.65 9.96
N SER A 30 -0.62 7.03 9.63
CA SER A 30 0.37 6.59 10.61
C SER A 30 1.04 7.76 11.32
N TYR A 31 1.32 8.84 10.59
CA TYR A 31 1.79 10.09 11.19
C TYR A 31 0.76 10.68 12.17
N LEU A 32 -0.52 10.73 11.77
CA LEU A 32 -1.61 11.23 12.62
C LEU A 32 -1.92 10.30 13.81
N ALA A 33 -1.64 9.01 13.70
CA ALA A 33 -1.73 8.03 14.79
C ALA A 33 -0.61 8.26 15.82
N TYR A 34 0.61 8.49 15.35
CA TYR A 34 1.78 8.72 16.21
C TYR A 34 1.61 9.94 17.13
N PHE A 35 1.01 11.01 16.63
CA PHE A 35 0.75 12.24 17.41
C PHE A 35 -0.64 12.28 18.07
N ALA A 36 -1.36 11.16 18.10
CA ALA A 36 -2.69 11.12 18.71
C ALA A 36 -2.63 11.11 20.24
N GLU A 37 -3.63 11.71 20.88
CA GLU A 37 -3.89 11.50 22.30
C GLU A 37 -4.18 10.02 22.58
N LYS A 38 -3.69 9.49 23.71
CA LYS A 38 -3.72 8.07 24.09
C LYS A 38 -5.09 7.41 23.97
N GLU A 39 -6.18 8.14 24.21
CA GLU A 39 -7.56 7.62 24.11
C GLU A 39 -8.01 7.30 22.66
N LYS A 40 -7.35 7.87 21.65
CA LYS A 40 -7.68 7.65 20.22
C LYS A 40 -6.64 6.79 19.51
N GLU A 41 -5.60 6.36 20.22
CA GLU A 41 -4.43 5.68 19.66
C GLU A 41 -4.80 4.32 19.06
N GLU A 42 -5.53 3.48 19.79
CA GLU A 42 -5.91 2.13 19.34
C GLU A 42 -6.75 2.14 18.06
N ARG A 43 -7.72 3.06 17.95
CA ARG A 43 -8.57 3.19 16.76
C ARG A 43 -7.76 3.63 15.55
N LYS A 44 -6.91 4.64 15.70
CA LYS A 44 -6.07 5.15 14.61
C LYS A 44 -5.04 4.13 14.14
N ILE A 45 -4.46 3.35 15.06
CA ILE A 45 -3.57 2.24 14.72
C ILE A 45 -4.34 1.18 13.93
N SER A 46 -5.56 0.83 14.37
CA SER A 46 -6.41 -0.14 13.66
C SER A 46 -6.75 0.33 12.23
N GLU A 47 -7.01 1.62 12.04
CA GLU A 47 -7.21 2.22 10.71
C GLU A 47 -5.94 2.11 9.84
N CYS A 48 -4.76 2.38 10.41
CA CYS A 48 -3.49 2.22 9.69
C CYS A 48 -3.27 0.77 9.24
N ILE A 49 -3.56 -0.21 10.12
CA ILE A 49 -3.44 -1.63 9.79
C ILE A 49 -4.36 -1.98 8.61
N LEU A 50 -5.62 -1.52 8.63
CA LEU A 50 -6.56 -1.77 7.55
C LEU A 50 -6.09 -1.17 6.20
N VAL A 51 -5.53 0.04 6.22
CA VAL A 51 -4.97 0.66 5.01
C VAL A 51 -3.76 -0.12 4.51
N LEU A 52 -2.86 -0.55 5.41
CA LEU A 52 -1.71 -1.39 5.07
C LEU A 52 -2.14 -2.71 4.42
N ASP A 53 -3.12 -3.39 5.00
CA ASP A 53 -3.64 -4.65 4.46
C ASP A 53 -4.30 -4.45 3.10
N THR A 54 -4.96 -3.31 2.89
CA THR A 54 -5.49 -2.92 1.58
C THR A 54 -4.38 -2.73 0.56
N VAL A 55 -3.27 -2.07 0.93
CA VAL A 55 -2.10 -1.90 0.05
C VAL A 55 -1.50 -3.27 -0.31
N LYS A 56 -1.30 -4.16 0.66
CA LYS A 56 -0.81 -5.52 0.44
C LYS A 56 -1.71 -6.31 -0.51
N PHE A 57 -3.02 -6.25 -0.29
CA PHE A 57 -4.00 -6.90 -1.15
C PHE A 57 -3.90 -6.40 -2.61
N LEU A 58 -3.84 -5.08 -2.83
CA LEU A 58 -3.71 -4.53 -4.18
C LEU A 58 -2.42 -4.96 -4.89
N ILE A 59 -1.31 -5.08 -4.15
CA ILE A 59 -0.03 -5.57 -4.69
C ILE A 59 -0.15 -7.05 -5.10
N SER A 60 -0.78 -7.88 -4.27
CA SER A 60 -1.05 -9.28 -4.61
C SER A 60 -1.90 -9.41 -5.87
N ILE A 61 -2.96 -8.60 -6.01
CA ILE A 61 -3.77 -8.56 -7.23
C ILE A 61 -2.94 -8.12 -8.45
N ALA A 62 -2.06 -7.13 -8.30
CA ALA A 62 -1.18 -6.71 -9.40
C ALA A 62 -0.23 -7.84 -9.84
N TRP A 63 0.27 -8.64 -8.89
CA TRP A 63 1.09 -9.80 -9.18
C TRP A 63 0.29 -10.94 -9.85
N GLU A 64 -0.89 -11.29 -9.33
CA GLU A 64 -1.77 -12.29 -9.92
C GLU A 64 -2.20 -11.91 -11.35
N ALA A 65 -2.44 -10.63 -11.59
CA ALA A 65 -2.74 -10.07 -12.91
C ALA A 65 -1.51 -9.97 -13.84
N LYS A 66 -0.34 -10.44 -13.40
CA LYS A 66 0.94 -10.43 -14.12
C LYS A 66 1.40 -9.02 -14.52
N LEU A 67 1.01 -8.00 -13.76
CA LEU A 67 1.43 -6.62 -13.98
C LEU A 67 2.82 -6.33 -13.39
N ILE A 68 3.28 -7.18 -12.47
CA ILE A 68 4.63 -7.16 -11.89
C ILE A 68 5.20 -8.58 -11.86
N SER A 69 6.52 -8.71 -11.89
CA SER A 69 7.20 -10.00 -11.82
C SER A 69 7.12 -10.59 -10.41
N HIS A 70 7.32 -11.91 -10.31
CA HIS A 70 7.40 -12.58 -9.01
C HIS A 70 8.57 -12.06 -8.17
N SER A 71 9.72 -11.74 -8.78
CA SER A 71 10.86 -11.14 -8.09
C SER A 71 10.55 -9.77 -7.50
N GLN A 72 9.78 -8.94 -8.21
CA GLN A 72 9.33 -7.64 -7.72
C GLN A 72 8.38 -7.82 -6.54
N PHE A 73 7.39 -8.72 -6.66
CA PHE A 73 6.47 -9.06 -5.58
C PHE A 73 7.22 -9.53 -4.32
N GLU A 74 8.18 -10.44 -4.49
CA GLU A 74 8.98 -11.01 -3.40
C GLU A 74 9.82 -9.95 -2.67
N GLU A 75 10.41 -8.99 -3.39
CA GLU A 75 11.16 -7.89 -2.77
C GLU A 75 10.28 -7.04 -1.84
N ILE A 76 9.02 -6.84 -2.21
CA ILE A 76 8.07 -6.04 -1.44
C ILE A 76 7.53 -6.85 -0.27
N ALA A 77 7.21 -8.14 -0.47
CA ALA A 77 6.65 -9.00 0.57
C ALA A 77 7.63 -9.31 1.71
N LYS A 78 8.94 -9.23 1.44
CA LYS A 78 10.00 -9.42 2.45
C LYS A 78 10.27 -8.16 3.30
N LYS A 79 9.74 -7.00 2.91
CA LYS A 79 9.89 -5.72 3.62
C LYS A 79 8.65 -5.42 4.45
#